data_AF-A0A520PMI5-F1
#
_entry.id   AF-A0A520PMI5-F1
#
_cell.length_a   1.000
_cell.length_b   1.000
_cell.length_c   1.000
_cell.angle_alpha   90.00
_cell.angle_beta   90.00
_cell.angle_gamma   90.00
#
_symmetry.space_group_name_H-M   'P 1'
#
loop_
_entity.id
_entity.type
_entity.pdbx_description
1 polymer ?
#
loop_
_entity_poly.entity_id
_entity_poly.type
_entity_poly.pdbx_seq_one_letter_code
_entity_poly.pdbx_strand_id
1 'polypeptide(L)'
;MRVKITLKDPQKEWLNKITNDFSLQNNEKTIHKLIRGISELNQNDDVFGEYRCVGDCYSTDQSLEVELEDETVSKIKDIFQKYDFDAYDSEEEEISKIIRSMINFLEEEENIKKIFT
;
A
#
# COMPACT_ATOMS: atom_id res chain seq x y z
N MET A 1 4.65 -14.34 -6.89
CA MET A 1 3.27 -14.77 -6.64
C MET A 1 2.28 -13.69 -7.05
N ARG A 2 1.20 -14.08 -7.73
CA ARG A 2 0.07 -13.20 -8.07
C ARG A 2 -0.81 -13.02 -6.85
N VAL A 3 -1.05 -11.78 -6.41
CA VAL A 3 -1.85 -11.46 -5.22
C VAL A 3 -2.95 -10.47 -5.60
N LYS A 4 -4.15 -10.70 -5.08
CA LYS A 4 -5.25 -9.74 -5.16
C LYS A 4 -5.09 -8.67 -4.08
N ILE A 5 -4.81 -7.43 -4.48
CA ILE A 5 -4.72 -6.27 -3.60
C ILE A 5 -6.07 -5.55 -3.59
N THR A 6 -6.70 -5.46 -2.42
CA THR A 6 -7.97 -4.77 -2.20
C THR A 6 -7.73 -3.38 -1.59
N LEU A 7 -8.18 -2.36 -2.30
CA LEU A 7 -8.10 -0.94 -1.92
C LEU A 7 -9.50 -0.36 -1.72
N LYS A 8 -9.63 0.63 -0.84
CA LYS A 8 -10.83 1.46 -0.77
C LYS A 8 -10.89 2.42 -1.95
N ASP A 9 -12.09 2.88 -2.29
CA ASP A 9 -12.29 3.83 -3.40
C ASP A 9 -11.31 5.04 -3.37
N PRO A 10 -11.10 5.76 -2.24
CA PRO A 10 -10.15 6.88 -2.20
C PRO A 10 -8.71 6.48 -2.49
N GLN A 11 -8.28 5.31 -1.98
CA GLN A 11 -6.94 4.78 -2.22
C GLN A 11 -6.76 4.37 -3.69
N LYS A 12 -7.83 3.85 -4.32
CA LYS A 12 -7.82 3.51 -5.74
C LYS A 12 -7.74 4.77 -6.60
N GLU A 13 -8.47 5.81 -6.24
CA GLU A 13 -8.41 7.13 -6.90
C GLU A 13 -7.02 7.76 -6.75
N TRP A 14 -6.44 7.72 -5.55
CA TRP A 14 -5.07 8.14 -5.29
C TRP A 14 -4.08 7.39 -6.19
N LEU A 15 -4.18 6.05 -6.25
CA LEU A 15 -3.28 5.23 -7.06
C LEU A 15 -3.36 5.60 -8.55
N ASN A 16 -4.57 5.79 -9.07
CA ASN A 16 -4.79 6.22 -10.46
C ASN A 16 -4.18 7.61 -10.70
N LYS A 17 -4.38 8.54 -9.77
CA LYS A 17 -3.82 9.90 -9.85
C LYS A 17 -2.30 9.86 -9.88
N ILE A 18 -1.65 9.17 -8.95
CA ILE A 18 -0.18 9.06 -8.91
C ILE A 18 0.36 8.40 -10.18
N THR A 19 -0.31 7.36 -10.66
CA THR A 19 0.08 6.70 -11.92
C THR A 19 0.09 7.70 -13.08
N ASN A 20 -0.93 8.55 -13.18
CA ASN A 20 -1.03 9.58 -14.23
C ASN A 20 -0.04 10.74 -14.00
N ASP A 21 0.02 11.30 -12.80
CA ASP A 21 0.84 12.48 -12.45
C ASP A 21 2.33 12.22 -12.71
N PHE A 22 2.80 10.99 -12.48
CA PHE A 22 4.18 10.56 -12.72
C PHE A 22 4.37 9.79 -14.04
N SER A 23 3.35 9.74 -14.90
CA SER A 23 3.39 9.04 -16.21
C SER A 23 3.88 7.59 -16.10
N LEU A 24 3.46 6.89 -15.04
CA LEU A 24 3.80 5.51 -14.80
C LEU A 24 2.97 4.59 -15.71
N GLN A 25 3.53 3.45 -16.08
CA GLN A 25 2.94 2.56 -17.08
C GLN A 25 1.54 2.04 -16.69
N ASN A 26 1.37 1.65 -15.42
CA ASN A 26 0.11 1.15 -14.87
C ASN A 26 0.16 1.14 -13.34
N ASN A 27 -1.00 0.86 -12.73
CA ASN A 27 -1.16 0.76 -11.28
C ASN A 27 -0.27 -0.32 -10.63
N GLU A 28 0.00 -1.44 -11.30
CA GLU A 28 0.89 -2.49 -10.77
C GLU A 28 2.31 -1.96 -10.59
N LYS A 29 2.86 -1.26 -11.59
CA LYS A 29 4.17 -0.60 -11.48
C LYS A 29 4.19 0.49 -10.41
N THR A 30 3.09 1.20 -10.21
CA THR A 30 2.95 2.17 -9.13
C THR A 30 3.00 1.50 -7.76
N ILE A 31 2.31 0.37 -7.56
CA ILE A 31 2.39 -0.43 -6.32
C ILE A 31 3.82 -0.92 -6.06
N HIS A 32 4.54 -1.39 -7.08
CA HIS A 32 5.95 -1.76 -6.91
C HIS A 32 6.85 -0.59 -6.48
N LYS A 33 6.69 0.58 -7.10
CA LYS A 33 7.42 1.79 -6.71
C LYS A 33 7.07 2.23 -5.28
N LEU A 34 5.79 2.14 -4.90
CA LEU A 34 5.32 2.41 -3.55
C LEU A 34 6.01 1.54 -2.52
N ILE A 35 5.93 0.21 -2.67
CA ILE A 35 6.52 -0.76 -1.74
C ILE A 35 8.01 -0.50 -1.58
N ARG A 36 8.72 -0.33 -2.70
CA ARG A 36 10.15 -0.07 -2.70
C ARG A 36 10.48 1.25 -2.01
N GLY A 37 9.81 2.33 -2.38
CA GLY A 37 10.08 3.67 -1.83
C GLY A 37 9.83 3.74 -0.34
N ILE A 38 8.72 3.20 0.16
CA ILE A 38 8.45 3.12 1.60
C ILE A 38 9.51 2.30 2.32
N SER A 39 9.91 1.16 1.76
CA SER A 39 10.96 0.31 2.35
C SER A 39 12.31 1.05 2.45
N GLU A 40 12.61 1.95 1.51
CA GLU A 40 13.84 2.74 1.50
C GLU A 40 13.80 3.96 2.43
N LEU A 41 12.60 4.46 2.82
CA LEU A 41 12.45 5.59 3.73
C LEU A 41 12.85 5.27 5.18
N ASN A 42 12.83 4.01 5.59
CA ASN A 42 13.09 3.58 6.98
C ASN A 42 12.20 4.27 8.04
N GLN A 43 10.96 4.62 7.67
CA GLN A 43 9.97 5.29 8.53
C GLN A 43 8.85 4.35 8.97
N ASN A 44 9.15 3.06 9.21
CA ASN A 44 8.12 2.04 9.45
C ASN A 44 7.19 2.39 10.64
N ASP A 45 7.69 3.03 11.69
CA ASP A 45 6.86 3.44 12.83
C ASP A 45 5.87 4.55 12.44
N ASP A 46 6.28 5.49 11.58
CA ASP A 46 5.38 6.53 11.07
C ASP A 46 4.32 5.92 10.16
N VAL A 47 4.69 4.95 9.32
CA VAL A 47 3.79 4.34 8.31
C VAL A 47 2.82 3.34 8.93
N PHE A 48 3.27 2.55 9.91
CA PHE A 48 2.54 1.37 10.42
C PHE A 48 2.23 1.44 11.92
N GLY A 49 2.86 2.33 12.69
CA GLY A 49 2.73 2.40 14.14
C GLY A 49 1.45 3.05 14.64
N GLU A 50 0.82 3.90 13.83
CA GLU A 50 -0.48 4.50 14.14
C GLU A 50 -1.56 4.02 13.16
N TYR A 51 -2.77 3.84 13.68
CA TYR A 51 -3.90 3.41 12.87
C TYR A 51 -4.40 4.56 11.99
N ARG A 52 -3.87 4.64 10.76
CA ARG A 52 -4.32 5.60 9.75
C ARG A 52 -5.46 4.98 8.92
N CYS A 53 -6.65 5.55 9.04
CA CYS A 53 -7.76 5.27 8.13
C CYS A 53 -8.09 6.53 7.35
N VAL A 54 -7.67 6.55 6.07
CA VAL A 54 -8.12 7.59 5.13
C VAL A 54 -9.33 7.06 4.37
N GLY A 55 -10.44 7.81 4.45
CA GLY A 55 -11.74 7.45 3.89
C GLY A 55 -12.76 6.98 4.94
N ASP A 56 -14.05 7.08 4.59
CA ASP A 56 -15.12 6.59 5.45
C ASP A 56 -15.05 5.06 5.58
N CYS A 57 -15.40 4.53 6.75
CA CYS A 57 -15.47 3.08 7.02
C CYS A 57 -16.42 2.32 6.07
N TYR A 58 -17.19 3.03 5.25
CA TYR A 58 -18.19 2.51 4.32
C TYR A 58 -17.77 2.58 2.85
N SER A 59 -16.53 2.97 2.52
CA SER A 59 -16.05 2.99 1.14
C SER A 59 -16.05 1.58 0.52
N THR A 60 -16.42 1.52 -0.76
CA THR A 60 -16.43 0.27 -1.54
C THR A 60 -15.01 -0.25 -1.71
N ASP A 61 -14.92 -1.57 -1.84
CA ASP A 61 -13.67 -2.26 -2.12
C ASP A 61 -13.46 -2.44 -3.63
N GLN A 62 -12.26 -2.09 -4.08
CA GLN A 62 -11.78 -2.28 -5.44
C GLN A 62 -10.54 -3.15 -5.41
N SER A 63 -10.47 -4.17 -6.26
CA SER A 63 -9.32 -5.06 -6.29
C SER A 63 -8.52 -4.93 -7.58
N LEU A 64 -7.21 -5.12 -7.48
CA LEU A 64 -6.33 -5.33 -8.62
C LEU A 64 -5.39 -6.49 -8.36
N GLU A 65 -4.95 -7.17 -9.42
CA GLU A 65 -3.91 -8.19 -9.30
C GLU A 65 -2.53 -7.58 -9.49
N VAL A 66 -1.60 -7.98 -8.63
CA VAL A 66 -0.19 -7.55 -8.65
C VAL A 66 0.69 -8.79 -8.52
N GLU A 67 1.70 -8.92 -9.39
CA GLU A 67 2.74 -9.94 -9.22
C GLU A 67 3.78 -9.45 -8.21
N LEU A 68 3.90 -10.09 -7.04
CA LEU A 68 4.89 -9.75 -6.02
C LEU A 68 5.94 -10.85 -5.87
N GLU A 69 7.19 -10.49 -5.62
CA GLU A 69 8.22 -11.47 -5.29
C GLU A 69 7.99 -12.07 -3.90
N ASP A 70 8.33 -13.34 -3.71
CA ASP A 70 8.10 -14.04 -2.44
C ASP A 70 8.83 -13.35 -1.26
N GLU A 71 10.02 -12.79 -1.51
CA GLU A 71 10.75 -11.99 -0.52
C GLU A 71 9.98 -10.71 -0.13
N THR A 72 9.34 -10.06 -1.11
CA THR A 72 8.51 -8.87 -0.86
C THR A 72 7.30 -9.23 -0.01
N VAL A 73 6.64 -10.35 -0.32
CA VAL A 73 5.49 -10.83 0.47
C VAL A 73 5.93 -11.20 1.89
N SER A 74 7.06 -11.89 2.06
CA SER A 74 7.60 -12.21 3.39
C SER A 74 7.83 -10.94 4.22
N LYS A 75 8.45 -9.91 3.64
CA LYS A 75 8.68 -8.63 4.35
C LYS A 75 7.39 -7.93 4.73
N ILE A 76 6.39 -7.95 3.85
CA ILE A 76 5.06 -7.39 4.15
C ILE A 76 4.42 -8.13 5.32
N LYS A 77 4.50 -9.46 5.36
CA LYS A 77 3.98 -10.27 6.47
C LYS A 77 4.73 -10.03 7.77
N ASP A 78 6.05 -9.86 7.72
CA ASP A 78 6.85 -9.52 8.90
C ASP A 78 6.42 -8.16 9.49
N ILE A 79 6.13 -7.17 8.63
CA ILE A 79 5.59 -5.87 9.06
C ILE A 79 4.21 -6.06 9.71
N PHE A 80 3.31 -6.80 9.05
CA PHE A 80 1.98 -7.06 9.56
C PHE A 80 2.00 -7.67 10.97
N GLN A 81 2.86 -8.65 11.19
CA GLN A 81 3.04 -9.27 12.51
C GLN A 81 3.71 -8.34 13.53
N LYS A 82 4.74 -7.59 13.12
CA LYS A 82 5.50 -6.71 14.01
C LYS A 82 4.64 -5.59 14.61
N TYR A 83 3.74 -5.02 13.81
CA TYR A 83 2.89 -3.89 14.21
C TYR A 83 1.53 -4.32 14.77
N ASP A 84 1.34 -5.61 15.05
CA ASP A 84 0.17 -6.17 15.74
C ASP A 84 -1.17 -5.73 15.13
N PHE A 85 -1.26 -5.78 13.79
CA PHE A 85 -2.51 -5.52 13.09
C PHE A 85 -3.57 -6.58 13.44
N ASP A 86 -4.85 -6.18 13.45
CA ASP A 86 -5.98 -7.09 13.63
C ASP A 86 -5.90 -8.26 12.64
N ALA A 87 -6.17 -9.49 13.13
CA ALA A 87 -6.16 -10.67 12.29
C ALA A 87 -7.19 -10.57 11.15
N TYR A 88 -6.79 -10.92 9.93
CA TYR A 88 -7.66 -10.99 8.77
C TYR A 88 -7.87 -12.44 8.31
N ASP A 89 -8.95 -12.66 7.56
CA ASP A 89 -9.37 -13.99 7.10
C ASP A 89 -8.47 -14.58 6.00
N SER A 90 -7.59 -13.77 5.39
CA SER A 90 -6.71 -14.22 4.31
C SER A 90 -5.39 -13.45 4.24
N GLU A 91 -4.36 -14.12 3.73
CA GLU A 91 -3.06 -13.50 3.45
C GLU A 91 -3.17 -12.33 2.47
N GLU A 92 -4.05 -12.43 1.47
CA GLU A 92 -4.30 -11.34 0.53
C GLU A 92 -4.82 -10.09 1.23
N GLU A 93 -5.65 -10.25 2.27
CA GLU A 93 -6.18 -9.12 3.02
C GLU A 93 -5.15 -8.53 3.99
N GLU A 94 -4.29 -9.36 4.60
CA GLU A 94 -3.13 -8.88 5.38
C GLU A 94 -2.21 -8.02 4.50
N ILE A 95 -1.85 -8.52 3.31
CA ILE A 95 -1.02 -7.79 2.34
C ILE A 95 -1.75 -6.50 1.92
N SER A 96 -3.03 -6.59 1.61
CA SER A 96 -3.85 -5.43 1.24
C SER A 96 -3.85 -4.36 2.34
N LYS A 97 -3.98 -4.75 3.60
CA LYS A 97 -3.94 -3.82 4.74
C LYS A 97 -2.62 -3.06 4.79
N ILE A 98 -1.49 -3.74 4.63
CA ILE A 98 -0.17 -3.08 4.63
C ILE A 98 -0.04 -2.10 3.46
N ILE A 99 -0.45 -2.49 2.25
CA ILE A 99 -0.43 -1.58 1.09
C ILE A 99 -1.32 -0.36 1.31
N ARG A 100 -2.51 -0.54 1.89
CA ARG A 100 -3.40 0.56 2.25
C ARG A 100 -2.76 1.53 3.26
N SER A 101 -2.05 1.02 4.27
CA SER A 101 -1.32 1.86 5.22
C SER A 101 -0.21 2.67 4.55
N MET A 102 0.51 2.08 3.60
CA MET A 102 1.52 2.79 2.79
C MET A 102 0.91 3.94 1.98
N ILE A 103 -0.26 3.71 1.36
CA ILE A 103 -0.99 4.74 0.61
C ILE A 103 -1.45 5.86 1.54
N ASN A 104 -2.08 5.51 2.67
CA ASN A 104 -2.58 6.47 3.64
C ASN A 104 -1.48 7.39 4.16
N PHE A 105 -0.30 6.83 4.48
CA PHE A 105 0.87 7.60 4.86
C PHE A 105 1.25 8.64 3.79
N LEU A 106 1.36 8.23 2.53
CA LEU A 106 1.77 9.15 1.45
C LEU A 106 0.71 10.13 1.01
N GLU A 107 -0.57 9.84 1.23
CA GLU A 107 -1.64 10.79 0.98
C GLU A 107 -1.57 11.98 1.95
N GLU A 108 -1.09 11.76 3.18
CA GLU A 108 -0.88 12.81 4.19
C GLU A 108 0.48 13.52 4.06
N GLU A 109 1.48 12.89 3.43
CA GLU A 109 2.83 13.45 3.28
C GLU A 109 2.97 14.39 2.06
N GLU A 110 3.54 15.58 2.26
CA GLU A 110 3.67 16.59 1.20
C GLU A 110 4.71 16.24 0.11
N ASN A 111 5.57 15.24 0.31
CA ASN A 111 6.72 14.97 -0.58
C ASN A 111 6.74 13.58 -1.21
N ILE A 112 5.61 13.18 -1.79
CA ILE A 112 5.45 11.95 -2.60
C ILE A 112 6.46 11.82 -3.75
N LYS A 113 7.06 12.93 -4.20
CA LYS A 113 8.06 12.95 -5.29
C LYS A 113 9.29 12.12 -4.96
N LYS A 114 9.68 12.01 -3.68
CA LYS A 114 10.83 11.18 -3.29
C LYS A 114 10.69 9.69 -3.64
N ILE A 115 9.46 9.21 -3.84
CA ILE A 115 9.17 7.80 -4.14
C ILE A 115 8.94 7.58 -5.63
N PHE A 116 8.25 8.49 -6.31
CA PHE A 116 7.75 8.25 -7.66
C PHE A 116 8.57 8.86 -8.79
N THR A 117 9.46 9.81 -8.49
CA THR A 117 10.40 10.41 -9.46
C THR A 117 11.63 9.51 -9.62
#